data_AF-A0A8D8DBW8-F1
#
_entry.id   AF-A0A8D8DBW8-F1
#
_cell.length_a   1.000
_cell.length_b   1.000
_cell.length_c   1.000
_cell.angle_alpha   90.00
_cell.angle_beta   90.00
_cell.angle_gamma   90.00
#
_symmetry.space_group_name_H-M   'P 1'
#
loop_
_entity.id
_entity.type
_entity.pdbx_description
1 polymer ?
#
loop_
_entity_poly.entity_id
_entity_poly.type
_entity_poly.pdbx_seq_one_letter_code
_entity_poly.pdbx_strand_id
1 'polypeptide(L)'
;VYVLPIFEVTDVSPVPEDKVELLGMLRRGEAIKFHEKICSSCHTVPSYRDWLRVVKVDQTMDILVTAKREGEFGRWEPIYVGTRKDPQYEERLCWEGKFDKMTQGYLMCVLEYDFHILDNGFLVHRPGIKTVSEAARPELEL
;
A
#
# COMPACT_ATOMS: atom_id res chain seq x y z
N VAL A 1 -3.34 10.68 8.86
CA VAL A 1 -2.79 9.30 9.08
C VAL A 1 -1.43 9.16 8.42
N TYR A 2 -0.62 8.18 8.81
CA TYR A 2 0.72 7.97 8.26
C TYR A 2 0.76 6.76 7.34
N VAL A 3 1.05 6.96 6.06
CA VAL A 3 0.97 5.94 5.02
C VAL A 3 2.33 5.28 4.78
N LEU A 4 2.30 3.96 4.64
CA LEU A 4 3.47 3.15 4.29
C LEU A 4 3.24 2.50 2.91
N PRO A 5 4.15 2.70 1.94
CA PRO A 5 4.12 1.96 0.68
C PRO A 5 4.29 0.46 0.95
N ILE A 6 3.67 -0.37 0.11
CA ILE A 6 3.67 -1.82 0.27
C ILE A 6 4.29 -2.47 -0.95
N PHE A 7 5.02 -3.55 -0.71
CA PHE A 7 5.70 -4.31 -1.74
C PHE A 7 5.40 -5.81 -1.61
N GLU A 8 5.50 -6.52 -2.73
CA GLU A 8 5.50 -7.97 -2.77
C GLU A 8 6.91 -8.44 -3.07
N VAL A 9 7.36 -9.47 -2.37
CA VAL A 9 8.64 -10.14 -2.65
C VAL A 9 8.37 -11.50 -3.28
N THR A 10 9.34 -12.02 -4.06
CA THR A 10 9.24 -13.40 -4.56
C THR A 10 9.26 -14.41 -3.41
N ASP A 11 8.78 -15.61 -3.69
CA ASP A 11 8.68 -16.73 -2.73
C ASP A 11 10.01 -17.22 -2.17
N VAL A 12 11.05 -17.16 -3.00
CA VAL A 12 12.42 -17.49 -2.64
C VAL A 12 13.18 -16.34 -1.97
N SER A 13 12.65 -15.12 -2.00
CA SER A 13 13.34 -13.95 -1.45
C SER A 13 13.06 -13.78 0.04
N PRO A 14 14.06 -13.31 0.83
CA PRO A 14 13.82 -12.88 2.20
C PRO A 14 13.00 -11.58 2.23
N VAL A 15 12.45 -11.26 3.40
CA VAL A 15 11.85 -9.94 3.63
C VAL A 15 13.00 -8.95 3.85
N PRO A 16 13.10 -7.85 3.08
CA PRO A 16 14.15 -6.85 3.28
C PRO A 16 14.01 -6.19 4.65
N GLU A 17 15.12 -6.04 5.35
CA GLU A 17 15.15 -5.45 6.70
C GLU A 17 15.08 -3.93 6.64
N ASP A 18 15.60 -3.33 5.56
CA ASP A 18 15.61 -1.89 5.36
C ASP A 18 15.30 -1.49 3.91
N LYS A 19 15.19 -0.17 3.71
CA LYS A 19 14.85 0.39 2.42
C LYS A 19 15.98 0.22 1.40
N VAL A 20 17.24 0.16 1.82
CA VAL A 20 18.38 -0.04 0.93
C VAL A 20 18.31 -1.44 0.31
N GLU A 21 18.04 -2.45 1.12
CA GLU A 21 17.83 -3.83 0.68
C GLU A 21 16.64 -3.92 -0.27
N LEU A 22 15.49 -3.35 0.10
CA LEU A 22 14.29 -3.32 -0.74
C LEU A 22 14.56 -2.68 -2.11
N LEU A 23 15.26 -1.53 -2.16
CA LEU A 23 15.63 -0.88 -3.42
C LEU A 23 16.60 -1.74 -4.25
N GLY A 24 17.44 -2.54 -3.61
CA GLY A 24 18.23 -3.58 -4.26
C GLY A 24 17.36 -4.65 -4.92
N MET A 25 16.39 -5.18 -4.17
CA MET A 25 15.45 -6.20 -4.65
C MET A 25 14.58 -5.69 -5.81
N LEU A 26 14.08 -4.46 -5.73
CA LEU A 26 13.32 -3.82 -6.81
C LEU A 26 14.13 -3.73 -8.11
N ARG A 27 15.43 -3.42 -8.03
CA ARG A 27 16.32 -3.37 -9.20
C ARG A 27 16.60 -4.75 -9.81
N ARG A 28 16.63 -5.80 -8.97
CA ARG A 28 16.82 -7.19 -9.42
C ARG A 28 15.54 -7.88 -9.88
N GLY A 29 14.38 -7.25 -9.67
CA GLY A 29 13.07 -7.86 -9.97
C GLY A 29 12.61 -8.89 -8.92
N GLU A 30 13.25 -8.89 -7.74
CA GLU A 30 12.90 -9.75 -6.60
C GLU A 30 11.78 -9.17 -5.74
N ALA A 31 11.46 -7.90 -5.94
CA ALA A 31 10.33 -7.21 -5.33
C ALA A 31 9.59 -6.37 -6.38
N ILE A 32 8.30 -6.13 -6.15
CA ILE A 32 7.47 -5.20 -6.93
C ILE A 32 6.55 -4.40 -6.01
N LYS A 33 5.96 -3.29 -6.51
CA LYS A 33 4.88 -2.61 -5.78
C LYS A 33 3.73 -3.60 -5.52
N PHE A 34 3.08 -3.47 -4.38
CA PHE A 34 1.96 -4.33 -4.04
C PHE A 34 0.85 -4.27 -5.09
N HIS A 35 0.43 -5.44 -5.56
CA HIS A 35 -0.56 -5.61 -6.61
C HIS A 35 -0.19 -4.90 -7.92
N GLU A 36 1.10 -4.74 -8.23
CA GLU A 36 1.56 -4.15 -9.50
C GLU A 36 0.96 -4.86 -10.72
N LYS A 37 0.83 -6.19 -10.63
CA LYS A 37 0.26 -7.05 -11.69
C LYS A 37 -1.27 -7.12 -11.71
N ILE A 38 -1.96 -6.52 -10.73
CA ILE A 38 -3.42 -6.60 -10.55
C ILE A 38 -4.04 -5.21 -10.73
N CYS A 39 -3.56 -4.23 -9.96
CA CYS A 39 -3.92 -2.82 -10.09
C CYS A 39 -2.77 -1.93 -9.62
N SER A 40 -1.82 -1.64 -10.53
CA SER A 40 -0.65 -0.81 -10.23
C SER A 40 -1.01 0.54 -9.61
N SER A 41 -2.04 1.22 -10.12
CA SER A 41 -2.44 2.55 -9.61
C SER A 41 -3.15 2.51 -8.26
N CYS A 42 -3.80 1.40 -7.89
CA CYS A 42 -4.62 1.32 -6.67
C CYS A 42 -3.78 1.51 -5.40
N HIS A 43 -2.53 1.03 -5.38
CA HIS A 43 -1.66 1.09 -4.19
C HIS A 43 -0.42 1.97 -4.39
N THR A 44 -0.22 2.55 -5.59
CA THR A 44 0.89 3.48 -5.81
C THR A 44 0.66 4.75 -5.00
N VAL A 45 1.62 5.06 -4.11
CA VAL A 45 1.54 6.26 -3.27
C VAL A 45 1.84 7.53 -4.07
N PRO A 46 1.27 8.68 -3.67
CA PRO A 46 1.71 9.98 -4.17
C PRO A 46 3.23 10.16 -4.01
N SER A 47 3.86 10.78 -5.02
CA SER A 47 5.32 10.98 -5.07
C SER A 47 6.16 9.70 -4.97
N TYR A 48 5.65 8.54 -5.43
CA TYR A 48 6.38 7.27 -5.40
C TYR A 48 7.78 7.34 -6.04
N ARG A 49 7.96 8.12 -7.12
CA ARG A 49 9.27 8.28 -7.77
C ARG A 49 10.26 9.01 -6.87
N ASP A 50 9.81 10.00 -6.09
CA ASP A 50 10.62 10.67 -5.07
C ASP A 50 10.90 9.73 -3.90
N TRP A 51 9.90 8.94 -3.50
CA TRP A 51 10.07 7.93 -2.46
C TRP A 51 11.21 6.98 -2.81
N LEU A 52 11.32 6.49 -4.05
CA LEU A 52 12.44 5.63 -4.45
C LEU A 52 13.84 6.29 -4.35
N ARG A 53 13.92 7.63 -4.33
CA ARG A 53 15.18 8.38 -4.29
C ARG A 53 15.62 8.75 -2.87
N VAL A 54 14.68 8.94 -1.95
CA VAL A 54 14.98 9.32 -0.56
C VAL A 54 15.36 8.07 0.23
N VAL A 55 16.56 8.05 0.79
CA VAL A 55 17.07 6.94 1.61
C VAL A 55 17.71 7.52 2.87
N LYS A 56 17.35 6.99 4.04
CA LYS A 56 17.92 7.38 5.32
C LYS A 56 18.58 6.19 5.99
N VAL A 57 19.89 6.31 6.20
CA VAL A 57 20.74 5.24 6.76
C VAL A 57 20.59 5.16 8.28
N ASP A 58 20.17 6.24 8.94
CA ASP A 58 19.94 6.30 10.39
C ASP A 58 18.61 5.67 10.83
N GLN A 59 17.90 4.98 9.92
CA GLN A 59 16.61 4.32 10.13
C GLN A 59 15.48 5.24 10.64
N THR A 60 15.66 6.56 10.57
CA THR A 60 14.60 7.51 10.87
C THR A 60 13.58 7.57 9.73
N MET A 61 12.38 8.07 10.02
CA MET A 61 11.32 8.31 9.04
C MET A 61 10.80 9.74 9.20
N ASP A 62 10.70 10.47 8.10
CA ASP A 62 9.98 11.74 8.03
C ASP A 62 8.79 11.62 7.07
N ILE A 63 7.95 12.66 7.07
CA ILE A 63 6.92 12.83 6.06
C ILE A 63 7.59 13.25 4.75
N LEU A 64 7.53 12.38 3.73
CA LEU A 64 7.96 12.71 2.37
C LEU A 64 7.04 13.75 1.73
N VAL A 65 5.74 13.48 1.78
CA VAL A 65 4.70 14.29 1.17
C VAL A 65 3.39 14.08 1.92
N THR A 66 2.59 15.13 1.99
CA THR A 66 1.19 15.05 2.44
C THR A 66 0.28 15.13 1.23
N ALA A 67 -0.66 14.20 1.13
CA ALA A 67 -1.58 14.11 0.02
C ALA A 67 -3.03 13.95 0.49
N LYS A 68 -3.96 14.26 -0.40
CA LYS A 68 -5.39 13.96 -0.26
C LYS A 68 -5.78 12.80 -1.17
N ARG A 69 -6.80 12.05 -0.77
CA ARG A 69 -7.38 10.96 -1.56
C ARG A 69 -8.38 11.49 -2.58
N GLU A 70 -7.92 12.39 -3.45
CA GLU A 70 -8.73 13.17 -4.39
C GLU A 70 -8.14 13.08 -5.81
N GLY A 71 -8.91 13.52 -6.81
CA GLY A 71 -8.44 13.55 -8.21
C GLY A 71 -7.97 12.18 -8.70
N GLU A 72 -6.73 12.11 -9.19
CA GLU A 72 -6.11 10.87 -9.66
C GLU A 72 -5.97 9.80 -8.56
N PHE A 73 -5.94 10.21 -7.28
CA PHE A 73 -5.87 9.34 -6.11
C PHE A 73 -7.26 9.04 -5.49
N GLY A 74 -8.36 9.41 -6.15
CA GLY A 74 -9.72 9.19 -5.63
C GLY A 74 -10.09 7.71 -5.42
N ARG A 75 -9.35 6.79 -6.04
CA ARG A 75 -9.45 5.34 -5.85
C ARG A 75 -8.23 4.71 -5.18
N TRP A 76 -7.30 5.51 -4.70
CA TRP A 76 -6.12 5.02 -4.00
C TRP A 76 -6.52 4.29 -2.72
N GLU A 77 -5.82 3.20 -2.41
CA GLU A 77 -6.06 2.33 -1.26
C GLU A 77 -4.80 2.31 -0.38
N PRO A 78 -4.60 3.37 0.42
CA PRO A 78 -3.45 3.47 1.31
C PRO A 78 -3.58 2.47 2.47
N ILE A 79 -2.46 1.85 2.84
CA ILE A 79 -2.32 1.22 4.15
C ILE A 79 -1.54 2.16 5.05
N TYR A 80 -2.09 2.40 6.23
CA TYR A 80 -1.63 3.47 7.10
C TYR A 80 -1.60 3.05 8.57
N VAL A 81 -0.74 3.74 9.32
CA VAL A 81 -0.73 3.76 10.78
C VAL A 81 -1.62 4.93 11.23
N GLY A 82 -2.58 4.60 12.10
CA GLY A 82 -3.60 5.52 12.59
C GLY A 82 -3.87 5.36 14.08
N THR A 83 -4.96 5.95 14.55
CA THR A 83 -5.45 5.87 15.93
C THR A 83 -6.87 5.28 15.95
N ARG A 84 -7.38 4.96 17.15
CA ARG A 84 -8.77 4.52 17.32
C ARG A 84 -9.83 5.57 16.98
N LYS A 85 -9.42 6.82 16.74
CA LYS A 85 -10.32 7.90 16.33
C LYS A 85 -10.54 7.95 14.82
N ASP A 86 -9.72 7.23 14.06
CA ASP A 86 -9.85 7.20 12.61
C ASP A 86 -11.05 6.31 12.22
N PRO A 87 -11.70 6.58 11.07
CA PRO A 87 -12.79 5.76 10.57
C PRO A 87 -12.47 4.26 10.56
N GLN A 88 -13.37 3.45 11.09
CA GLN A 88 -13.25 1.99 11.08
C GLN A 88 -13.78 1.41 9.76
N TYR A 89 -13.38 0.18 9.46
CA TYR A 89 -14.04 -0.60 8.41
C TYR A 89 -15.50 -0.87 8.81
N GLU A 90 -16.41 -0.78 7.85
CA GLU A 90 -17.81 -1.13 8.08
C GLU A 90 -17.97 -2.66 7.96
N GLU A 91 -18.07 -3.33 9.11
CA GLU A 91 -18.13 -4.80 9.20
C GLU A 91 -19.40 -5.38 8.55
N ARG A 92 -20.44 -4.56 8.36
CA ARG A 92 -21.68 -4.99 7.68
C ARG A 92 -21.51 -5.09 6.16
N LEU A 93 -20.47 -4.48 5.59
CA LEU A 93 -20.17 -4.61 4.17
C LEU A 93 -19.41 -5.91 3.93
N CYS A 94 -19.97 -6.78 3.10
CA CYS A 94 -19.33 -8.03 2.74
C CYS A 94 -18.18 -7.79 1.74
N TRP A 95 -17.15 -8.63 1.83
CA TRP A 95 -16.07 -8.70 0.84
C TRP A 95 -16.54 -9.19 -0.54
N GLU A 96 -17.81 -9.58 -0.70
CA GLU A 96 -18.34 -10.15 -1.95
C GLU A 96 -18.17 -9.21 -3.16
N GLY A 97 -18.09 -7.89 -2.91
CA GLY A 97 -17.77 -6.89 -3.92
C GLY A 97 -16.28 -6.52 -4.04
N LYS A 98 -15.40 -6.92 -3.10
CA LYS A 98 -13.99 -6.49 -2.98
C LYS A 98 -13.78 -4.97 -2.86
N PHE A 99 -14.80 -4.25 -2.43
CA PHE A 99 -14.80 -2.77 -2.29
C PHE A 99 -15.12 -2.30 -0.86
N ASP A 100 -15.19 -3.19 0.12
CA ASP A 100 -15.40 -2.86 1.54
C ASP A 100 -14.41 -1.79 2.04
N LYS A 101 -13.15 -1.85 1.61
CA LYS A 101 -12.11 -0.86 1.90
C LYS A 101 -12.32 0.51 1.27
N MET A 102 -13.11 0.59 0.19
CA MET A 102 -13.37 1.86 -0.48
C MET A 102 -14.26 2.77 0.36
N THR A 103 -15.18 2.19 1.15
CA THR A 103 -16.07 2.95 2.03
C THR A 103 -15.28 3.69 3.11
N GLN A 104 -14.33 3.01 3.76
CA GLN A 104 -13.46 3.64 4.77
C GLN A 104 -12.63 4.76 4.13
N GLY A 105 -11.99 4.49 2.98
CA GLY A 105 -11.21 5.51 2.26
C GLY A 105 -12.05 6.71 1.81
N TYR A 106 -13.30 6.48 1.39
CA TYR A 106 -14.23 7.55 1.03
C TYR A 106 -14.65 8.38 2.25
N LEU A 107 -14.95 7.75 3.38
CA LEU A 107 -15.27 8.45 4.63
C LEU A 107 -14.11 9.35 5.08
N MET A 108 -12.88 8.85 5.02
CA MET A 108 -11.69 9.64 5.32
C MET A 108 -11.52 10.84 4.37
N CYS A 109 -11.85 10.66 3.08
CA CYS A 109 -11.84 11.75 2.10
C CYS A 109 -12.84 12.86 2.46
N VAL A 110 -14.09 12.50 2.79
CA VAL A 110 -15.14 13.46 3.19
C VAL A 110 -14.79 14.19 4.48
N LEU A 111 -14.08 13.53 5.39
CA LEU A 111 -13.56 14.12 6.63
C LEU A 111 -12.25 14.91 6.44
N GLU A 112 -11.85 15.17 5.19
CA GLU A 112 -10.67 15.95 4.81
C GLU A 112 -9.36 15.43 5.42
N TYR A 113 -9.20 14.11 5.54
CA TYR A 113 -7.97 13.53 6.10
C TYR A 113 -6.73 13.88 5.29
N ASP A 114 -5.64 14.18 6.01
CA ASP A 114 -4.30 14.22 5.45
C ASP A 114 -3.65 12.84 5.50
N PHE A 115 -3.08 12.42 4.37
CA PHE A 115 -2.32 11.19 4.22
C PHE A 115 -0.84 11.55 4.12
N HIS A 116 -0.09 11.34 5.20
CA HIS A 116 1.33 11.64 5.27
C HIS A 116 2.14 10.40 4.85
N ILE A 117 2.72 10.42 3.65
CA ILE A 117 3.53 9.32 3.13
C ILE A 117 4.89 9.37 3.82
N LEU A 118 5.26 8.30 4.53
CA LEU A 118 6.55 8.21 5.21
C LEU A 118 7.68 7.85 4.23
N ASP A 119 8.83 8.51 4.38
CA ASP A 119 9.92 8.41 3.43
C ASP A 119 10.75 7.12 3.54
N ASN A 120 10.93 6.54 4.72
CA ASN A 120 11.86 5.42 4.93
C ASN A 120 11.17 4.12 5.39
N GLY A 121 9.88 4.17 5.74
CA GLY A 121 9.09 3.00 6.13
C GLY A 121 8.36 2.35 4.95
N PHE A 122 8.17 1.03 5.02
CA PHE A 122 7.40 0.26 4.06
C PHE A 122 6.82 -1.01 4.71
N LEU A 123 5.90 -1.66 4.00
CA LEU A 123 5.36 -2.98 4.36
C LEU A 123 5.67 -4.00 3.27
N VAL A 124 5.74 -5.27 3.65
CA VAL A 124 5.98 -6.37 2.71
C VAL A 124 4.89 -7.43 2.85
N HIS A 125 4.33 -7.82 1.70
CA HIS A 125 3.46 -8.98 1.56
C HIS A 125 4.27 -10.20 1.08
N ARG A 126 4.12 -11.32 1.80
CA ARG A 126 4.78 -12.63 1.60
C ARG A 126 3.68 -13.74 1.64
N PRO A 127 3.77 -14.90 0.97
CA PRO A 127 4.93 -15.62 0.41
C PRO A 127 5.21 -15.45 -1.07
N GLY A 128 4.64 -14.48 -1.78
CA GLY A 128 4.95 -14.34 -3.20
C GLY A 128 4.24 -13.16 -3.84
N ILE A 129 4.60 -12.94 -5.10
CA ILE A 129 3.95 -11.96 -5.98
C ILE A 129 2.63 -12.55 -6.46
N LYS A 130 1.51 -11.97 -6.03
CA LYS A 130 0.19 -12.42 -6.45
C LYS A 130 -0.06 -12.17 -7.93
N THR A 131 -0.63 -13.17 -8.58
CA THR A 131 -1.14 -13.10 -9.95
C THR A 131 -2.62 -12.72 -9.96
N VAL A 132 -3.13 -12.30 -11.13
CA VAL A 132 -4.56 -11.98 -11.31
C VAL A 132 -5.44 -13.20 -11.04
N SER A 133 -5.00 -14.40 -11.42
CA SER A 133 -5.73 -15.66 -11.16
C SER A 133 -5.84 -15.96 -9.66
N GLU A 134 -4.77 -15.75 -8.90
CA GLU A 134 -4.80 -15.96 -7.44
C GLU A 134 -5.62 -14.88 -6.72
N ALA A 135 -5.70 -13.68 -7.31
CA ALA A 135 -6.56 -12.61 -6.82
C ALA A 135 -8.03 -12.77 -7.25
N ALA A 136 -8.33 -13.70 -8.16
CA ALA A 136 -9.69 -13.99 -8.61
C ALA A 136 -10.51 -14.59 -7.46
N ARG A 137 -11.84 -14.42 -7.53
CA ARG A 137 -12.75 -15.04 -6.55
C ARG A 137 -12.62 -16.57 -6.71
N PRO A 138 -12.52 -17.35 -5.64
CA PRO A 138 -12.80 -18.78 -5.74
C PRO A 138 -14.17 -18.95 -6.40
N GLU A 139 -14.32 -19.90 -7.33
CA GLU A 139 -15.66 -20.26 -7.80
C GLU A 139 -16.52 -20.55 -6.56
N LEU A 140 -17.75 -20.03 -6.54
CA LEU A 140 -18.69 -20.32 -5.46
C LEU A 140 -18.74 -21.84 -5.30
N GLU A 141 -18.32 -22.35 -4.14
CA GLU A 141 -18.69 -23.70 -3.74
C GLU A 141 -20.22 -23.70 -3.64
N LEU A 142 -20.87 -24.24 -4.66
CA LEU A 142 -22.32 -24.45 -4.76
C LEU A 142 -22.74 -25.61 -3.85
#